data_AF-A0ABD3D294-F1
#
_entry.id   AF-A0ABD3D294-F1
#
_cell.length_a   1.000
_cell.length_b   1.000
_cell.length_c   1.000
_cell.angle_alpha   90.00
_cell.angle_beta   90.00
_cell.angle_gamma   90.00
#
_symmetry.space_group_name_H-M   'P 1'
#
loop_
_entity.id
_entity.type
_entity.pdbx_description
1 polymer ?
#
loop_
_entity_poly.entity_id
_entity_poly.type
_entity_poly.pdbx_seq_one_letter_code
_entity_poly.pdbx_strand_id
1 'polypeptide(L)'
;MEFTNVIEYRGTYYVISRHGSLALIEFDVDSGNYEIMGLGRGRAVPNCRVSKHFREYLLEYKGEIYVVFLLSRFSIDVVDNVEVFRLDKSRLLLEKVDQLVGDAMFMLEDNTCMGISTGFLGCSKGSNCVYFTHNKADDGTWFVYDMKSGCISTTPLPVIDL
;
A
#
# COMPACT_ATOMS: atom_id res chain seq x y z
N MET A 1 4.02 8.93 20.47
CA MET A 1 3.96 7.98 19.35
C MET A 1 3.55 8.79 18.13
N GLU A 2 4.32 8.74 17.05
CA GLU A 2 4.04 9.47 15.80
C GLU A 2 3.56 8.47 14.76
N PHE A 3 2.41 8.73 14.14
CA PHE A 3 1.84 7.92 13.07
C PHE A 3 2.23 8.50 11.71
N THR A 4 2.66 7.65 10.80
CA THR A 4 3.11 8.02 9.44
C THR A 4 2.02 7.83 8.41
N ASN A 5 1.08 6.92 8.67
CA ASN A 5 0.00 6.61 7.74
C ASN A 5 -1.23 6.07 8.49
N VAL A 6 -2.42 6.25 7.91
CA VAL A 6 -3.71 5.93 8.51
C VAL A 6 -4.71 5.51 7.43
N ILE A 7 -5.54 4.53 7.75
CA ILE A 7 -6.74 4.22 6.98
C ILE A 7 -7.92 3.96 7.91
N GLU A 8 -9.08 4.48 7.53
CA GLU A 8 -10.35 4.16 8.19
C GLU A 8 -11.03 2.99 7.47
N TYR A 9 -11.51 2.03 8.24
CA TYR A 9 -12.29 0.92 7.73
C TYR A 9 -13.38 0.55 8.73
N ARG A 10 -14.64 0.88 8.38
CA ARG A 10 -15.86 0.55 9.15
C ARG A 10 -15.88 1.14 10.57
N GLY A 11 -15.45 2.39 10.72
CA GLY A 11 -15.38 3.12 11.98
C GLY A 11 -14.10 2.88 12.78
N THR A 12 -13.22 2.01 12.28
CA THR A 12 -11.97 1.63 12.93
C THR A 12 -10.79 2.20 12.16
N TYR A 13 -9.88 2.88 12.86
CA TYR A 13 -8.67 3.43 12.28
C TYR A 13 -7.50 2.47 12.45
N TYR A 14 -6.88 2.10 11.34
CA TYR A 14 -5.64 1.33 11.33
C TYR A 14 -4.51 2.30 11.00
N VAL A 15 -3.53 2.39 11.91
CA VAL A 15 -2.43 3.34 11.79
C VAL A 15 -1.08 2.63 11.81
N ILE A 16 -0.13 3.16 11.07
CA ILE A 16 1.28 2.73 11.10
C ILE A 16 2.07 3.81 11.82
N SER A 17 2.84 3.41 12.84
CA SER A 17 3.78 4.30 13.52
C SER A 17 5.04 4.49 12.69
N ARG A 18 5.78 5.56 12.95
CA ARG A 18 7.10 5.79 12.34
C ARG A 18 8.11 4.65 12.59
N HIS A 19 7.90 3.84 13.63
CA HIS A 19 8.73 2.66 13.93
C HIS A 19 8.20 1.37 13.29
N GLY A 20 7.16 1.47 12.46
CA GLY A 20 6.46 0.37 11.81
C GLY A 20 5.51 -0.37 12.74
N SER A 21 5.08 0.17 13.87
CA SER A 21 4.08 -0.52 14.71
C SER A 21 2.69 -0.27 14.16
N LEU A 22 1.91 -1.33 13.91
CA LEU A 22 0.49 -1.21 13.62
C LEU A 22 -0.28 -0.94 14.91
N ALA A 23 -1.21 0.00 14.88
CA ALA A 23 -2.16 0.21 15.96
C ALA A 23 -3.60 0.26 15.43
N LEU A 24 -4.50 -0.17 16.30
CA LEU A 24 -5.94 -0.06 16.12
C LEU A 24 -6.44 1.08 16.98
N ILE A 25 -7.14 2.04 16.39
CA ILE A 25 -7.77 3.15 17.11
C ILE A 25 -9.27 3.12 16.83
N GLU A 26 -10.06 3.09 17.89
CA GLU A 26 -11.52 3.12 17.81
C GLU A 26 -12.07 4.16 18.78
N PHE A 27 -13.31 4.60 18.53
CA PHE A 27 -14.00 5.46 19.46
C PHE A 27 -14.54 4.62 20.62
N ASP A 28 -14.04 4.87 21.83
CA ASP A 28 -14.60 4.29 23.04
C ASP A 28 -15.78 5.14 23.51
N VAL A 29 -16.96 4.51 23.56
CA VAL A 29 -18.21 5.14 23.97
C VAL A 29 -18.19 5.50 25.46
N ASP A 30 -17.51 4.70 26.29
CA ASP A 30 -17.45 4.91 27.73
C ASP A 30 -16.54 6.08 28.09
N SER A 31 -15.38 6.18 27.43
CA SER A 31 -14.46 7.32 27.62
C SER A 31 -14.82 8.56 26.80
N GLY A 32 -15.67 8.41 25.77
CA GLY A 32 -16.06 9.47 24.85
C GLY A 32 -14.92 9.98 23.97
N ASN A 33 -13.84 9.20 23.82
CA ASN A 33 -12.63 9.56 23.10
C ASN A 33 -12.15 8.43 22.19
N TYR A 34 -11.24 8.74 21.28
CA TYR A 34 -10.54 7.73 20.49
C TYR A 34 -9.40 7.11 21.29
N GLU A 35 -9.38 5.79 21.38
CA GLU A 35 -8.39 5.04 22.15
C GLU A 35 -7.67 3.99 21.31
N ILE A 36 -6.42 3.70 21.67
CA ILE A 36 -5.66 2.61 21.07
C ILE A 36 -6.18 1.30 21.65
N MET A 37 -6.99 0.60 20.86
CA MET A 37 -7.61 -0.68 21.25
C MET A 37 -6.67 -1.88 21.05
N GLY A 38 -5.64 -1.72 20.22
CA GLY A 38 -4.72 -2.81 19.91
C GLY A 38 -3.40 -2.33 19.33
N LEU A 39 -2.35 -3.10 19.60
CA LEU A 39 -1.01 -2.90 19.05
C LEU A 39 -0.52 -4.20 18.42
N GLY A 40 -0.09 -4.11 17.17
CA GLY A 40 0.58 -5.19 16.47
C GLY A 40 1.91 -5.54 17.14
N ARG A 41 2.16 -6.84 17.32
CA ARG A 41 3.42 -7.34 17.90
C ARG A 41 4.58 -7.32 16.91
N GLY A 42 4.28 -7.25 15.62
CA GLY A 42 5.26 -7.19 14.54
C GLY A 42 5.51 -5.76 14.06
N ARG A 43 6.55 -5.59 13.26
CA ARG A 43 6.78 -4.34 12.53
C ARG A 43 6.24 -4.44 11.11
N ALA A 44 5.36 -3.52 10.74
CA ALA A 44 5.01 -3.11 9.38
C ALA A 44 6.20 -2.38 8.74
N VAL A 45 7.22 -3.14 8.36
CA VAL A 45 8.36 -2.65 7.60
C VAL A 45 8.60 -3.56 6.40
N PRO A 46 9.25 -3.07 5.34
CA PRO A 46 9.67 -3.92 4.24
C PRO A 46 10.50 -5.11 4.72
N ASN A 47 10.35 -6.27 4.08
CA ASN A 47 11.18 -7.45 4.31
C ASN A 47 12.62 -7.23 3.82
N CYS A 48 12.81 -6.30 2.88
CA CYS A 48 14.14 -5.95 2.40
C CYS A 48 15.03 -5.39 3.52
N ARG A 49 16.12 -6.11 3.84
CA ARG A 49 17.08 -5.75 4.89
C ARG A 49 17.96 -4.54 4.54
N VAL A 50 18.02 -4.16 3.26
CA VAL A 50 18.86 -3.07 2.76
C VAL A 50 18.01 -2.18 1.87
N SER A 51 17.47 -1.11 2.45
CA SER A 51 16.79 -0.04 1.71
C SER A 51 17.39 1.30 2.14
N LYS A 52 17.68 2.19 1.18
CA LYS A 52 18.09 3.56 1.48
C LYS A 52 16.89 4.43 1.81
N HIS A 53 15.78 4.19 1.11
CA HIS A 53 14.52 4.90 1.30
C HIS A 53 13.35 3.99 0.92
N PHE A 54 12.23 4.15 1.62
CA PHE A 54 10.97 3.57 1.22
C PHE A 54 9.84 4.55 1.42
N ARG A 55 8.78 4.40 0.61
CA ARG A 55 7.48 5.03 0.81
C ARG A 55 6.45 3.96 1.08
N GLU A 56 5.51 4.25 1.96
CA GLU A 56 4.46 3.33 2.37
C GLU A 56 3.09 3.92 2.01
N TYR A 57 2.25 3.10 1.41
CA TYR A 57 0.89 3.46 1.03
C TYR A 57 -0.08 2.48 1.66
N LEU A 58 -1.17 2.99 2.23
CA LEU A 58 -2.27 2.22 2.78
C LEU A 58 -3.49 2.40 1.87
N LEU A 59 -4.12 1.29 1.50
CA LEU A 59 -5.36 1.33 0.74
C LEU A 59 -6.28 0.18 1.13
N GLU A 60 -7.58 0.39 0.91
CA GLU A 60 -8.62 -0.63 1.05
C GLU A 60 -9.04 -1.12 -0.33
N TYR A 61 -9.24 -2.43 -0.46
CA TYR A 61 -9.82 -3.02 -1.65
C TYR A 61 -10.60 -4.30 -1.31
N LYS A 62 -11.89 -4.33 -1.67
CA LYS A 62 -12.80 -5.48 -1.50
C LYS A 62 -12.83 -6.03 -0.07
N GLY A 63 -12.81 -5.15 0.92
CA GLY A 63 -12.87 -5.44 2.35
C GLY A 63 -11.51 -5.75 2.99
N GLU A 64 -10.42 -5.75 2.22
CA GLU A 64 -9.07 -6.01 2.69
C GLU A 64 -8.26 -4.71 2.74
N ILE A 65 -7.37 -4.59 3.73
CA ILE A 65 -6.44 -3.46 3.83
C ILE A 65 -5.08 -3.93 3.36
N TYR A 66 -4.47 -3.17 2.46
CA TYR A 66 -3.15 -3.42 1.94
C TYR A 66 -2.17 -2.33 2.34
N VAL A 67 -0.92 -2.74 2.55
CA VAL A 67 0.23 -1.85 2.69
C VAL A 67 1.16 -2.13 1.52
N VAL A 68 1.46 -1.11 0.74
CA VAL A 68 2.42 -1.20 -0.37
C VAL A 68 3.64 -0.38 -0.05
N PHE A 69 4.81 -1.01 -0.12
CA PHE A 69 6.09 -0.34 0.03
C PHE A 69 6.77 -0.17 -1.33
N LEU A 70 7.06 1.07 -1.71
CA LEU A 70 7.96 1.39 -2.81
C LEU A 70 9.38 1.50 -2.24
N LEU A 71 10.30 0.67 -2.73
CA LEU A 71 11.65 0.56 -2.19
C LEU A 71 12.70 1.10 -3.15
N SER A 72 13.55 1.95 -2.61
CA SER A 72 14.71 2.51 -3.28
C SER A 72 15.97 1.99 -2.56
N ARG A 73 16.49 0.85 -3.02
CA ARG A 73 17.61 0.14 -2.40
C ARG A 73 18.94 0.70 -2.85
N PHE A 74 19.06 1.05 -4.13
CA PHE A 74 20.33 1.48 -4.72
C PHE A 74 20.49 3.01 -4.77
N SER A 75 19.42 3.75 -5.01
CA SER A 75 19.35 5.22 -4.98
C SER A 75 18.17 5.67 -4.10
N ILE A 76 18.01 6.96 -3.80
CA ILE A 76 16.75 7.50 -3.25
C ILE A 76 15.78 7.91 -4.37
N ASP A 77 16.29 8.13 -5.58
CA ASP A 77 15.55 8.68 -6.72
C ASP A 77 14.91 7.62 -7.62
N VAL A 78 15.14 6.33 -7.35
CA VAL A 78 14.65 5.23 -8.19
C VAL A 78 13.99 4.18 -7.32
N VAL A 79 12.75 3.80 -7.64
CA VAL A 79 12.14 2.58 -7.10
C VAL A 79 12.66 1.40 -7.89
N ASP A 80 13.29 0.46 -7.18
CA ASP A 80 13.86 -0.74 -7.77
C ASP A 80 13.25 -2.03 -7.20
N ASN A 81 12.33 -1.90 -6.24
CA ASN A 81 11.49 -3.01 -5.78
C ASN A 81 10.17 -2.49 -5.19
N VAL A 82 9.14 -3.35 -5.21
CA VAL A 82 7.85 -3.09 -4.56
C VAL A 82 7.49 -4.30 -3.72
N GLU A 83 7.00 -4.06 -2.51
CA GLU A 83 6.46 -5.12 -1.65
C GLU A 83 5.01 -4.81 -1.29
N VAL A 84 4.13 -5.80 -1.45
CA VAL A 84 2.71 -5.68 -1.10
C VAL A 84 2.40 -6.61 0.05
N PHE A 85 1.70 -6.08 1.04
CA PHE A 85 1.24 -6.81 2.21
C PHE A 85 -0.25 -6.64 2.39
N ARG A 86 -0.92 -7.67 2.87
CA ARG A 86 -2.28 -7.62 3.38
C ARG A 86 -2.26 -7.57 4.90
N LEU A 87 -3.10 -6.73 5.49
CA LEU A 87 -3.29 -6.67 6.94
C LEU A 87 -4.22 -7.80 7.42
N ASP A 88 -3.70 -8.70 8.23
CA ASP A 88 -4.50 -9.55 9.10
C ASP A 88 -5.02 -8.70 10.28
N LYS A 89 -6.24 -8.20 10.14
CA LYS A 89 -6.91 -7.34 11.14
C LYS A 89 -7.07 -8.03 12.49
N SER A 90 -7.22 -9.35 12.53
CA SER A 90 -7.43 -10.10 13.77
C SER A 90 -6.17 -10.19 14.62
N ARG A 91 -5.01 -10.23 13.96
CA ARG A 91 -3.69 -10.37 14.61
C ARG A 91 -2.87 -9.08 14.60
N LEU A 92 -3.33 -8.06 13.86
CA LEU A 92 -2.61 -6.81 13.57
C LEU A 92 -1.21 -7.10 13.01
N LEU A 93 -1.17 -7.95 11.98
CA LEU A 93 0.06 -8.38 11.31
C LEU A 93 -0.03 -8.15 9.80
N LEU A 94 1.10 -7.78 9.20
CA LEU A 94 1.23 -7.72 7.74
C LEU A 94 1.69 -9.07 7.20
N GLU A 95 0.92 -9.59 6.25
CA GLU A 95 1.23 -10.80 5.51
C GLU A 95 1.64 -10.43 4.10
N LYS A 96 2.87 -10.77 3.69
CA LYS A 96 3.32 -10.50 2.32
C LYS A 96 2.44 -11.28 1.35
N VAL A 97 2.01 -10.62 0.28
CA VAL A 97 1.23 -11.25 -0.78
C VAL A 97 2.00 -11.22 -2.10
N ASP A 98 2.05 -12.36 -2.77
CA ASP A 98 2.65 -12.48 -4.10
C ASP A 98 1.61 -12.29 -5.21
N GLN A 99 0.32 -12.29 -4.85
CA GLN A 99 -0.79 -12.05 -5.76
C GLN A 99 -1.92 -11.25 -5.08
N LEU A 100 -2.43 -10.24 -5.79
CA LEU A 100 -3.61 -9.48 -5.39
C LEU A 100 -4.89 -10.32 -5.54
N VAL A 101 -5.93 -9.98 -4.77
CA VAL A 101 -7.20 -10.71 -4.82
C VAL A 101 -7.90 -10.50 -6.15
N GLY A 102 -8.16 -11.61 -6.86
CA GLY A 102 -8.85 -11.62 -8.14
C GLY A 102 -8.04 -10.98 -9.25
N ASP A 103 -8.68 -10.04 -9.95
CA ASP A 103 -8.18 -9.31 -11.12
C ASP A 103 -7.70 -7.89 -10.74
N ALA A 104 -7.29 -7.68 -9.49
CA ALA A 104 -7.00 -6.36 -8.97
C ALA A 104 -5.74 -5.72 -9.56
N MET A 105 -5.75 -4.40 -9.57
CA MET A 105 -4.64 -3.50 -9.89
C MET A 105 -4.64 -2.36 -8.86
N PHE A 106 -3.46 -1.98 -8.35
CA PHE A 106 -3.34 -0.84 -7.44
C PHE A 106 -2.71 0.36 -8.14
N MET A 107 -3.24 1.55 -7.87
CA MET A 107 -2.67 2.83 -8.30
C MET A 107 -2.27 3.62 -7.06
N LEU A 108 -1.02 4.05 -7.02
CA LEU A 108 -0.41 4.74 -5.90
C LEU A 108 0.12 6.10 -6.35
N GLU A 109 -0.51 7.16 -5.87
CA GLU A 109 -0.06 8.53 -6.03
C GLU A 109 0.06 9.17 -4.64
N ASP A 110 0.87 10.22 -4.49
CA ASP A 110 1.15 10.88 -3.21
C ASP A 110 -0.13 11.35 -2.47
N ASN A 111 -1.20 11.67 -3.20
CA ASN A 111 -2.47 12.15 -2.62
C ASN A 111 -3.62 11.14 -2.68
N THR A 112 -3.52 10.13 -3.55
CA THR A 112 -4.63 9.20 -3.82
C THR A 112 -4.10 7.81 -4.08
N CYS A 113 -4.65 6.83 -3.36
CA CYS A 113 -4.41 5.41 -3.63
C CYS A 113 -5.74 4.73 -3.91
N MET A 114 -5.78 3.85 -4.91
CA MET A 114 -7.00 3.12 -5.25
C MET A 114 -6.68 1.71 -5.74
N GLY A 115 -7.49 0.74 -5.31
CA GLY A 115 -7.56 -0.59 -5.91
C GLY A 115 -8.69 -0.68 -6.93
N ILE A 116 -8.41 -1.22 -8.11
CA ILE A 116 -9.35 -1.31 -9.24
C ILE A 116 -9.45 -2.76 -9.73
N SER A 117 -10.64 -3.18 -10.13
CA SER A 117 -10.88 -4.45 -10.82
C SER A 117 -10.56 -4.28 -12.30
N THR A 118 -9.57 -5.01 -12.84
CA THR A 118 -9.17 -4.86 -14.26
C THR A 118 -10.26 -5.28 -15.25
N GLY A 119 -11.16 -6.17 -14.85
CA GLY A 119 -12.35 -6.53 -15.62
C GLY A 119 -13.30 -5.36 -15.86
N PHE A 120 -13.27 -4.33 -15.01
CA PHE A 120 -14.04 -3.09 -15.21
C PHE A 120 -13.44 -2.18 -16.29
N LEU A 121 -12.12 -2.27 -16.50
CA LEU A 121 -11.38 -1.38 -17.39
C LEU A 121 -11.16 -1.93 -18.80
N GLY A 122 -11.71 -3.12 -19.11
CA GLY A 122 -11.38 -3.83 -20.36
C GLY A 122 -9.88 -4.12 -20.53
N CYS A 123 -9.10 -3.97 -19.45
CA CYS A 123 -7.65 -4.08 -19.46
C CYS A 123 -7.24 -5.55 -19.48
N SER A 124 -6.98 -6.07 -20.69
CA SER A 124 -6.47 -7.44 -20.91
C SER A 124 -5.00 -7.62 -20.46
N LYS A 125 -4.30 -6.52 -20.16
CA LYS A 125 -2.97 -6.48 -19.53
C LYS A 125 -3.10 -5.63 -18.25
N GLY A 126 -2.72 -6.16 -17.09
CA GLY A 126 -2.61 -5.33 -15.87
C GLY A 126 -3.18 -5.92 -14.58
N SER A 127 -3.70 -7.16 -14.57
CA SER A 127 -4.05 -7.82 -13.31
C SER A 127 -2.76 -8.12 -12.52
N ASN A 128 -2.81 -8.00 -11.19
CA ASN A 128 -1.67 -8.25 -10.30
C ASN A 128 -0.50 -7.27 -10.50
N CYS A 129 -0.82 -6.00 -10.74
CA CYS A 129 0.15 -4.94 -10.97
C CYS A 129 -0.04 -3.78 -9.97
N VAL A 130 1.07 -3.13 -9.63
CA VAL A 130 1.08 -1.88 -8.86
C VAL A 130 1.60 -0.76 -9.76
N TYR A 131 0.75 0.21 -10.02
CA TYR A 131 1.06 1.42 -10.76
C TYR A 131 1.39 2.53 -9.78
N PHE A 132 2.47 3.27 -10.01
CA PHE A 132 2.89 4.31 -9.09
C PHE A 132 3.64 5.45 -9.77
N THR A 133 3.67 6.59 -9.08
CA THR A 133 4.58 7.71 -9.33
C THR A 133 5.61 7.78 -8.21
N HIS A 134 6.88 8.06 -8.50
CA HIS A 134 7.94 8.10 -7.49
C HIS A 134 8.41 9.51 -7.12
N ASN A 135 8.42 10.47 -8.03
CA ASN A 135 8.80 11.84 -7.71
C ASN A 135 8.04 12.89 -8.53
N LYS A 136 7.86 14.08 -7.94
CA LYS A 136 7.33 15.26 -8.65
C LYS A 136 8.20 15.71 -9.84
N ALA A 137 9.47 15.28 -9.87
CA ALA A 137 10.40 15.55 -10.95
C ALA A 137 10.19 14.65 -12.18
N ASP A 138 9.45 13.55 -12.06
CA ASP A 138 9.26 12.58 -13.14
C ASP A 138 8.21 13.02 -14.18
N ASP A 139 7.79 14.29 -14.18
CA ASP A 139 6.83 14.90 -15.12
C ASP A 139 5.51 14.11 -15.26
N GLY A 140 5.07 13.47 -14.17
CA GLY A 140 3.88 12.61 -14.18
C GLY A 140 4.10 11.25 -14.85
N THR A 141 5.34 10.79 -15.00
CA THR A 141 5.66 9.45 -15.51
C THR A 141 5.12 8.39 -14.56
N TRP A 142 4.37 7.44 -15.12
CA TRP A 142 3.88 6.28 -14.40
C TRP A 142 4.82 5.10 -14.58
N PHE A 143 5.01 4.40 -13.47
CA PHE A 143 5.68 3.11 -13.42
C PHE A 143 4.65 2.02 -13.16
N VAL A 144 4.94 0.83 -13.67
CA VAL A 144 4.19 -0.39 -13.35
C VAL A 144 5.15 -1.43 -12.82
N TYR A 145 4.81 -1.99 -11.66
CA TYR A 145 5.40 -3.18 -11.10
C TYR A 145 4.49 -4.36 -11.36
N ASP A 146 4.96 -5.30 -12.16
CA ASP A 146 4.28 -6.58 -12.37
C ASP A 146 4.70 -7.53 -11.24
N MET A 147 3.77 -7.87 -10.35
CA MET A 147 4.07 -8.66 -9.15
C MET A 147 4.46 -10.12 -9.48
N LYS A 148 4.16 -10.61 -10.69
CA LYS A 148 4.48 -11.98 -11.11
C LYS A 148 5.93 -12.09 -11.57
N SER A 149 6.38 -11.13 -12.37
CA SER A 149 7.74 -11.07 -12.90
C SER A 149 8.72 -10.37 -11.95
N GLY A 150 8.20 -9.50 -11.06
CA GLY A 150 9.01 -8.64 -10.21
C GLY A 150 9.69 -7.50 -10.97
N CYS A 151 9.28 -7.22 -12.22
CA CYS A 151 9.86 -6.19 -13.06
C CYS A 151 9.14 -4.85 -12.89
N ILE A 152 9.92 -3.76 -12.96
CA ILE A 152 9.42 -2.39 -13.03
C ILE A 152 9.67 -1.86 -14.45
N SER A 153 8.66 -1.26 -15.06
CA SER A 153 8.79 -0.55 -16.34
C SER A 153 8.01 0.75 -16.33
N THR A 154 8.35 1.67 -17.22
CA THR A 154 7.55 2.88 -17.47
C THR A 154 6.32 2.54 -18.31
N THR A 155 5.23 3.27 -18.11
CA THR A 155 3.98 3.11 -18.87
C THR A 155 3.28 4.46 -19.01
N PRO A 156 2.62 4.76 -20.14
CA PRO A 156 1.54 5.75 -20.12
C PRO A 156 0.46 5.22 -19.17
N LEU A 157 -0.22 6.11 -18.44
CA LEU A 157 -1.36 5.73 -17.59
C LEU A 157 -2.27 4.75 -18.35
N PRO A 158 -2.77 3.67 -17.71
CA PRO A 158 -3.83 2.88 -18.33
C PRO A 158 -4.95 3.85 -18.72
N VAL A 159 -5.35 3.82 -20.00
CA VAL A 159 -6.50 4.60 -20.46
C VAL A 159 -7.72 3.99 -19.78
N ILE A 160 -8.18 4.64 -18.72
CA ILE A 160 -9.41 4.31 -18.05
C ILE A 160 -10.52 4.96 -18.88
N ASP A 161 -11.10 4.21 -19.81
CA ASP A 161 -12.37 4.60 -20.43
C ASP A 161 -13.45 4.50 -19.34
N LEU A 162 -13.82 5.63 -18.74
CA LEU A 162 -14.92 5.77 -17.77
C LEU A 162 -16.27 5.95 -18.48
#